data_AF-A0A1V4QDM3-F1
#
_entry.id   AF-A0A1V4QDM3-F1
#
_cell.length_a   1.000
_cell.length_b   1.000
_cell.length_c   1.000
_cell.angle_alpha   90.00
_cell.angle_beta   90.00
_cell.angle_gamma   90.00
#
_symmetry.space_group_name_H-M   'P 1'
#
loop_
_entity.id
_entity.type
_entity.pdbx_description
1 polymer ?
#
loop_
_entity_poly.entity_id
_entity_poly.type
_entity_poly.pdbx_seq_one_letter_code
_entity_poly.pdbx_strand_id
1 'polypeptide(L)'
;MKSPRLKYGYVTAYCELNPQETPLYRPKRIYRELVHNLRYIKDGCVYTYRDLLKELSSIQIKDHCFLSPVFRHLRRLDNGDNQTEVFWQWIEGESTKDYATNARAPFRVRGGQSIPALYDFSTAADFYSYILTGLSYLIKLKNMGGLVIILDEVETITHIWNNTLYLRGKSFLIGLIYAALNNQKLKKIDRSMLHNRVRPTPYIYGEPNILLILATTPIHSYHDLDDLNRIVEQKMTLRKFSKSEFELIYNNLYTVYKKAYPDFNLQPERKERIFNNAYTRASGDLREFIKFTIATFDWHRLTPVFK
;
A
#
# COMPACT_ATOMS: atom_id res chain seq x y z
N MET A 1 -24.88 12.78 21.67
CA MET A 1 -24.34 13.14 20.34
C MET A 1 -24.87 12.17 19.31
N LYS A 2 -25.56 12.64 18.26
CA LYS A 2 -26.03 11.79 17.16
C LYS A 2 -24.82 11.37 16.33
N SER A 3 -24.57 10.07 16.21
CA SER A 3 -23.58 9.51 15.28
C SER A 3 -23.91 10.01 13.86
N PRO A 4 -22.95 10.59 13.11
CA PRO A 4 -23.18 10.97 11.74
C PRO A 4 -23.53 9.70 10.94
N ARG A 5 -24.73 9.67 10.33
CA ARG A 5 -25.10 8.62 9.38
C ARG A 5 -24.07 8.62 8.25
N LEU A 6 -23.26 7.56 8.12
CA LEU A 6 -22.45 7.34 6.92
C LEU A 6 -23.40 7.35 5.72
N LYS A 7 -23.20 8.28 4.78
CA LYS A 7 -23.97 8.32 3.54
C LYS A 7 -23.37 7.40 2.48
N TYR A 8 -22.08 7.11 2.57
CA TYR A 8 -21.32 6.34 1.59
C TYR A 8 -20.33 5.39 2.28
N GLY A 9 -19.87 4.37 1.55
CA GLY A 9 -18.87 3.42 2.02
C GLY A 9 -17.50 4.05 2.33
N TYR A 10 -16.55 3.20 2.70
CA TYR A 10 -15.15 3.60 2.89
C TYR A 10 -14.45 3.74 1.54
N VAL A 11 -13.46 4.64 1.51
CA VAL A 11 -12.47 4.69 0.43
C VAL A 11 -11.34 3.77 0.82
N THR A 12 -10.97 2.81 -0.01
CA THR A 12 -9.92 1.83 0.27
C THR A 12 -8.73 2.02 -0.66
N ALA A 13 -7.52 1.83 -0.16
CA ALA A 13 -6.28 1.83 -0.93
C ALA A 13 -5.38 0.69 -0.43
N TYR A 14 -4.73 0.00 -1.36
CA TYR A 14 -3.89 -1.17 -1.08
C TYR A 14 -2.50 -0.98 -1.69
N CYS A 15 -1.47 -1.39 -0.97
CA CYS A 15 -0.09 -1.44 -1.46
C CYS A 15 0.58 -2.70 -0.91
N GLU A 16 0.99 -3.59 -1.81
CA GLU A 16 1.92 -4.67 -1.50
C GLU A 16 3.34 -4.09 -1.46
N LEU A 17 4.06 -4.29 -0.35
CA LEU A 17 5.41 -3.77 -0.19
C LEU A 17 6.42 -4.72 -0.81
N ASN A 18 7.28 -4.17 -1.66
CA ASN A 18 8.33 -4.90 -2.35
C ASN A 18 9.65 -4.11 -2.23
N PRO A 19 10.80 -4.76 -1.91
CA PRO A 19 12.08 -4.06 -1.75
C PRO A 19 12.53 -3.27 -2.98
N GLN A 20 12.14 -3.71 -4.18
CA GLN A 20 12.59 -3.15 -5.46
C GLN A 20 11.59 -2.12 -6.02
N GLU A 21 10.30 -2.40 -5.89
CA GLU A 21 9.24 -1.60 -6.51
C GLU A 21 8.69 -0.53 -5.55
N THR A 22 8.18 -0.95 -4.40
CA THR A 22 7.48 -0.12 -3.41
C THR A 22 8.17 -0.11 -2.03
N PRO A 23 9.50 0.12 -1.93
CA PRO A 23 10.15 0.06 -0.63
C PRO A 23 9.73 1.24 0.26
N LEU A 24 9.62 1.00 1.58
CA LEU A 24 9.20 2.00 2.58
C LEU A 24 10.07 3.27 2.61
N TYR A 25 11.35 3.18 2.22
CA TYR A 25 12.21 4.35 2.09
C TYR A 25 11.97 5.16 0.81
N ARG A 26 11.00 4.79 -0.03
CA ARG A 26 10.53 5.56 -1.21
C ARG A 26 9.04 5.90 -1.07
N PRO A 27 8.68 6.85 -0.18
CA PRO A 27 7.28 7.22 0.08
C PRO A 27 6.47 7.56 -1.17
N LYS A 28 7.10 8.18 -2.19
CA LYS A 28 6.45 8.48 -3.47
C LYS A 28 5.88 7.25 -4.17
N ARG A 29 6.65 6.16 -4.18
CA ARG A 29 6.27 4.93 -4.88
C ARG A 29 5.11 4.23 -4.18
N ILE A 30 5.11 4.23 -2.84
CA ILE A 30 4.00 3.72 -2.04
C ILE A 30 2.76 4.59 -2.25
N TYR A 31 2.90 5.92 -2.20
CA TYR A 31 1.79 6.82 -2.50
C TYR A 31 1.19 6.54 -3.89
N ARG A 32 2.05 6.39 -4.90
CA ARG A 32 1.63 6.06 -6.28
C ARG A 32 0.84 4.75 -6.33
N GLU A 33 1.33 3.70 -5.67
CA GLU A 33 0.63 2.42 -5.61
C GLU A 33 -0.74 2.55 -4.92
N LEU A 34 -0.78 3.26 -3.79
CA LEU A 34 -2.00 3.50 -3.04
C LEU A 34 -3.05 4.25 -3.87
N VAL A 35 -2.68 5.29 -4.60
CA VAL A 35 -3.64 6.05 -5.42
C VAL A 35 -4.11 5.27 -6.64
N HIS A 36 -3.24 4.48 -7.28
CA HIS A 36 -3.62 3.61 -8.40
C HIS A 36 -4.59 2.51 -7.99
N ASN A 37 -4.42 1.95 -6.78
CA ASN A 37 -5.30 0.94 -6.21
C ASN A 37 -6.48 1.51 -5.43
N LEU A 38 -6.61 2.84 -5.34
CA LEU A 38 -7.68 3.45 -4.56
C LEU A 38 -9.04 3.20 -5.22
N ARG A 39 -9.96 2.60 -4.46
CA ARG A 39 -11.34 2.33 -4.90
C ARG A 39 -12.34 2.74 -3.84
N TYR A 40 -13.54 3.11 -4.27
CA TYR A 40 -14.69 3.26 -3.37
C TYR A 40 -15.98 2.94 -4.11
N ILE A 41 -16.99 2.53 -3.36
CA ILE A 41 -18.31 2.20 -3.90
C ILE A 41 -19.28 3.32 -3.54
N LYS A 42 -19.97 3.84 -4.56
CA LYS A 42 -21.02 4.84 -4.43
C LYS A 42 -22.12 4.52 -5.42
N ASP A 43 -23.37 4.50 -4.95
CA ASP A 43 -24.55 4.21 -5.79
C ASP A 43 -24.43 2.90 -6.60
N GLY A 44 -23.76 1.88 -6.03
CA GLY A 44 -23.54 0.58 -6.67
C GLY A 44 -22.41 0.55 -7.71
N CYS A 45 -21.76 1.67 -8.00
CA CYS A 45 -20.64 1.77 -8.93
C CYS A 45 -19.29 1.88 -8.21
N VAL A 46 -18.25 1.37 -8.85
CA VAL A 46 -16.86 1.48 -8.40
C VAL A 46 -16.24 2.73 -8.98
N TYR A 47 -15.63 3.55 -8.13
CA TYR A 47 -14.95 4.78 -8.49
C TYR A 47 -13.47 4.75 -8.10
N THR A 48 -12.67 5.60 -8.74
CA THR A 48 -11.21 5.64 -8.64
C THR A 48 -10.70 6.90 -7.93
N TYR A 49 -9.37 7.02 -7.81
CA TYR A 49 -8.71 8.22 -7.28
C TYR A 49 -9.06 9.51 -8.04
N ARG A 50 -9.10 9.47 -9.37
CA ARG A 50 -9.42 10.66 -10.18
C ARG A 50 -10.85 11.12 -9.92
N ASP A 51 -11.78 10.20 -9.81
CA ASP A 51 -13.19 10.48 -9.49
C ASP A 51 -13.32 11.09 -8.10
N LEU A 52 -12.60 10.53 -7.13
CA LEU A 52 -12.54 11.07 -5.77
C LEU A 52 -12.05 12.51 -5.78
N LEU A 53 -10.91 12.80 -6.43
CA LEU A 53 -10.37 14.17 -6.47
C LEU A 53 -11.33 15.16 -7.15
N LYS A 54 -12.01 14.75 -8.23
CA LYS A 54 -13.05 15.56 -8.87
C LYS A 54 -14.18 15.88 -7.89
N GLU A 55 -14.68 14.88 -7.15
CA GLU A 55 -15.72 15.08 -6.15
C GLU A 55 -15.26 16.00 -4.99
N LEU A 56 -14.05 15.77 -4.47
CA LEU A 56 -13.46 16.56 -3.40
C LEU A 56 -13.11 18.00 -3.83
N SER A 57 -12.88 18.24 -5.13
CA SER A 57 -12.52 19.57 -5.65
C SER A 57 -13.59 20.64 -5.43
N SER A 58 -14.83 20.24 -5.15
CA SER A 58 -15.90 21.15 -4.76
C SER A 58 -15.73 21.73 -3.34
N ILE A 59 -14.89 21.12 -2.51
CA ILE A 59 -14.58 21.62 -1.15
C ILE A 59 -13.50 22.69 -1.26
N GLN A 60 -13.72 23.80 -0.56
CA GLN A 60 -12.75 24.88 -0.48
C GLN A 60 -11.78 24.66 0.67
N ILE A 61 -10.55 24.27 0.34
CA ILE A 61 -9.38 24.29 1.22
C ILE A 61 -8.39 25.35 0.73
N LYS A 62 -7.76 26.08 1.65
CA LYS A 62 -6.86 27.20 1.31
C LYS A 62 -5.42 26.99 1.77
N ASP A 63 -5.22 26.20 2.82
CA ASP A 63 -3.97 26.06 3.56
C ASP A 63 -3.21 24.77 3.24
N HIS A 64 -3.86 23.76 2.65
CA HIS A 64 -3.16 22.53 2.24
C HIS A 64 -2.25 22.79 1.03
N CYS A 65 -0.93 22.66 1.22
CA CYS A 65 0.05 23.07 0.21
C CYS A 65 0.04 22.25 -1.10
N PHE A 66 -0.39 20.98 -1.07
CA PHE A 66 -0.58 20.16 -2.27
C PHE A 66 -2.01 20.17 -2.84
N LEU A 67 -3.01 19.79 -2.02
CA LEU A 67 -4.38 19.61 -2.50
C LEU A 67 -5.08 20.92 -2.89
N SER A 68 -4.81 22.04 -2.21
CA SER A 68 -5.43 23.33 -2.55
C SER A 68 -5.13 23.79 -3.97
N PRO A 69 -3.85 23.83 -4.42
CA PRO A 69 -3.56 24.18 -5.82
C PRO A 69 -4.02 23.10 -6.82
N VAL A 70 -3.98 21.80 -6.46
CA VAL A 70 -4.55 20.71 -7.28
C VAL A 70 -6.03 20.96 -7.57
N PHE A 71 -6.84 21.24 -6.55
CA PHE A 71 -8.28 21.50 -6.72
C PHE A 71 -8.56 22.78 -7.51
N ARG A 72 -7.72 23.82 -7.36
CA ARG A 72 -7.84 25.03 -8.17
C ARG A 72 -7.61 24.73 -9.65
N HIS A 73 -6.70 23.82 -9.97
CA HIS A 73 -6.45 23.40 -11.34
C HIS A 73 -7.57 22.50 -11.87
N LEU A 74 -8.02 21.51 -11.08
CA LEU A 74 -9.15 20.63 -11.44
C LEU A 74 -10.43 21.37 -11.79
N ARG A 75 -10.77 22.44 -11.07
CA ARG A 75 -11.96 23.27 -11.38
C ARG A 75 -11.86 24.06 -12.69
N ARG A 76 -10.68 24.11 -13.32
CA ARG A 76 -10.41 24.82 -14.57
C ARG A 76 -10.03 23.88 -15.71
N LEU A 77 -9.92 22.58 -15.43
CA LEU A 77 -9.52 21.59 -16.41
C LEU A 77 -10.66 21.33 -17.40
N ASP A 78 -10.33 21.36 -18.68
CA ASP A 78 -11.21 20.91 -19.75
C ASP A 78 -10.89 19.44 -20.05
N ASN A 79 -11.90 18.55 -20.01
CA ASN A 79 -11.70 17.09 -20.01
C ASN A 79 -11.16 16.54 -21.35
N GLY A 80 -11.06 17.37 -22.40
CA GLY A 80 -10.62 16.98 -23.74
C GLY A 80 -9.15 17.24 -24.10
N ASP A 81 -8.36 17.87 -23.23
CA ASP A 81 -6.96 18.26 -23.53
C ASP A 81 -5.95 17.16 -23.11
N ASN A 82 -5.03 16.77 -24.00
CA ASN A 82 -3.91 15.86 -23.69
C ASN A 82 -3.02 16.36 -22.53
N GLN A 83 -2.98 17.67 -22.26
CA GLN A 83 -2.29 18.22 -21.07
C GLN A 83 -2.91 17.75 -19.74
N THR A 84 -4.18 17.33 -19.78
CA THR A 84 -4.91 16.77 -18.64
C THR A 84 -4.29 15.46 -18.16
N GLU A 85 -3.83 14.61 -19.06
CA GLU A 85 -3.26 13.32 -18.66
C GLU A 85 -1.91 13.48 -17.96
N VAL A 86 -1.06 14.39 -18.44
CA VAL A 86 0.22 14.71 -17.81
C VAL A 86 0.01 15.25 -16.39
N PHE A 87 -1.05 16.06 -16.20
CA PHE A 87 -1.44 16.53 -14.87
C PHE A 87 -1.85 15.38 -13.96
N TRP A 88 -2.67 14.44 -14.45
CA TRP A 88 -3.09 13.28 -13.67
C TRP A 88 -1.91 12.40 -13.28
N GLN A 89 -1.07 12.02 -14.24
CA GLN A 89 0.15 11.25 -13.99
C GLN A 89 1.02 11.92 -12.91
N TRP A 90 1.12 13.24 -12.97
CA TRP A 90 1.89 13.97 -11.97
C TRP A 90 1.31 13.86 -10.57
N ILE A 91 0.02 14.13 -10.36
CA ILE A 91 -0.59 14.08 -9.03
C ILE A 91 -0.74 12.64 -8.51
N GLU A 92 -0.75 11.66 -9.41
CA GLU A 92 -0.69 10.22 -9.11
C GLU A 92 0.72 9.77 -8.70
N GLY A 93 1.72 10.66 -8.76
CA GLY A 93 3.06 10.35 -8.31
C GLY A 93 3.93 9.65 -9.36
N GLU A 94 3.63 9.80 -10.65
CA GLU A 94 4.55 9.35 -11.71
C GLU A 94 5.82 10.21 -11.77
N SER A 95 6.85 9.68 -12.42
CA SER A 95 8.11 10.41 -12.66
C SER A 95 7.90 11.44 -13.76
N THR A 96 7.61 12.68 -13.37
CA THR A 96 7.32 13.79 -14.28
C THR A 96 8.37 14.90 -14.24
N LYS A 97 9.60 14.60 -13.79
CA LYS A 97 10.68 15.60 -13.62
C LYS A 97 10.88 16.47 -14.87
N ASP A 98 10.75 15.87 -16.06
CA ASP A 98 10.93 16.58 -17.32
C ASP A 98 9.78 17.54 -17.63
N TYR A 99 8.55 17.21 -17.22
CA TYR A 99 7.35 18.03 -17.43
C TYR A 99 7.28 19.25 -16.51
N ALA A 100 7.80 19.14 -15.29
CA ALA A 100 7.77 20.21 -14.30
C ALA A 100 8.92 21.23 -14.45
N THR A 101 10.06 20.81 -15.01
CA THR A 101 11.29 21.62 -15.04
C THR A 101 11.59 22.24 -16.40
N ASN A 102 11.15 21.65 -17.51
CA ASN A 102 11.42 22.20 -18.83
C ASN A 102 10.31 23.18 -19.26
N ALA A 103 10.63 24.48 -19.21
CA ALA A 103 9.73 25.55 -19.61
C ALA A 103 9.23 25.46 -21.06
N ARG A 104 9.93 24.74 -21.93
CA ARG A 104 9.63 24.55 -23.36
C ARG A 104 9.05 23.17 -23.69
N ALA A 105 8.81 22.29 -22.71
CA ALA A 105 8.23 20.99 -22.98
C ALA A 105 6.80 21.13 -23.56
N PRO A 106 6.45 20.38 -24.62
CA PRO A 106 5.10 20.42 -25.21
C PRO A 106 4.02 19.91 -24.23
N PHE A 107 4.45 19.18 -23.20
CA PHE A 107 3.63 18.60 -22.14
C PHE A 107 3.54 19.46 -20.88
N ARG A 108 3.94 20.74 -20.95
CA ARG A 108 3.92 21.66 -19.80
C ARG A 108 2.47 21.94 -19.38
N VAL A 109 2.11 21.54 -18.16
CA VAL A 109 0.79 21.82 -17.57
C VAL A 109 0.70 23.29 -17.15
N ARG A 110 -0.16 24.08 -17.79
CA ARG A 110 -0.35 25.51 -17.46
C ARG A 110 -0.93 25.68 -16.06
N GLY A 111 -0.24 26.42 -15.18
CA GLY A 111 -0.63 26.59 -13.78
C GLY A 111 -0.12 25.48 -12.84
N GLY A 112 0.49 24.43 -13.39
CA GLY A 112 1.15 23.37 -12.63
C GLY A 112 2.28 23.90 -11.74
N GLN A 113 2.94 25.02 -12.08
CA GLN A 113 4.02 25.57 -11.23
C GLN A 113 3.56 25.96 -9.82
N SER A 114 2.25 26.12 -9.61
CA SER A 114 1.67 26.44 -8.29
C SER A 114 1.51 25.22 -7.38
N ILE A 115 1.59 24.00 -7.93
CA ILE A 115 1.52 22.75 -7.19
C ILE A 115 2.96 22.30 -6.89
N PRO A 116 3.32 21.99 -5.64
CA PRO A 116 4.68 21.60 -5.30
C PRO A 116 5.06 20.28 -5.97
N ALA A 117 6.34 20.13 -6.33
CA ALA A 117 6.84 18.88 -6.91
C ALA A 117 6.71 17.71 -5.92
N LEU A 118 6.26 16.56 -6.42
CA LEU A 118 6.24 15.30 -5.66
C LEU A 118 7.63 14.66 -5.73
N TYR A 119 8.43 14.88 -4.69
CA TYR A 119 9.81 14.41 -4.61
C TYR A 119 9.90 12.89 -4.43
N ASP A 120 10.73 12.25 -5.26
CA ASP A 120 11.13 10.85 -5.07
C ASP A 120 12.36 10.75 -4.15
N PHE A 121 12.24 11.32 -2.95
CA PHE A 121 13.28 11.26 -1.93
C PHE A 121 12.76 10.55 -0.70
N SER A 122 13.64 9.77 -0.08
CA SER A 122 13.36 9.05 1.16
C SER A 122 13.08 9.97 2.36
N THR A 123 13.40 11.26 2.25
CA THR A 123 13.13 12.27 3.29
C THR A 123 11.77 12.94 3.15
N ALA A 124 11.00 12.62 2.10
CA ALA A 124 9.68 13.22 1.83
C ALA A 124 8.53 12.47 2.51
N ALA A 125 8.79 11.76 3.61
CA ALA A 125 7.78 11.01 4.37
C ALA A 125 6.63 11.91 4.86
N ASP A 126 6.96 13.14 5.25
CA ASP A 126 6.02 14.17 5.66
C ASP A 126 5.06 14.57 4.52
N PHE A 127 5.54 14.68 3.28
CA PHE A 127 4.72 15.10 2.13
C PHE A 127 3.57 14.12 1.89
N TYR A 128 3.91 12.84 1.78
CA TYR A 128 2.92 11.83 1.41
C TYR A 128 1.98 11.52 2.57
N SER A 129 2.46 11.57 3.82
CA SER A 129 1.58 11.51 5.00
C SER A 129 0.61 12.68 5.03
N TYR A 130 1.09 13.90 4.76
CA TYR A 130 0.28 15.11 4.72
C TYR A 130 -0.78 15.06 3.61
N ILE A 131 -0.42 14.58 2.42
CA ILE A 131 -1.37 14.38 1.30
C ILE A 131 -2.45 13.35 1.68
N LEU A 132 -2.05 12.18 2.20
CA LEU A 132 -2.99 11.11 2.55
C LEU A 132 -3.94 11.52 3.70
N THR A 133 -3.43 12.22 4.71
CA THR A 133 -4.26 12.78 5.79
C THR A 133 -5.16 13.90 5.28
N GLY A 134 -4.69 14.73 4.36
CA GLY A 134 -5.48 15.73 3.65
C GLY A 134 -6.67 15.12 2.91
N LEU A 135 -6.42 14.06 2.13
CA LEU A 135 -7.47 13.31 1.44
C LEU A 135 -8.47 12.72 2.42
N SER A 136 -7.98 12.05 3.46
CA SER A 136 -8.82 11.46 4.51
C SER A 136 -9.72 12.49 5.21
N TYR A 137 -9.19 13.66 5.55
CA TYR A 137 -9.96 14.75 6.12
C TYR A 137 -11.09 15.21 5.19
N LEU A 138 -10.82 15.34 3.89
CA LEU A 138 -11.81 15.77 2.90
C LEU A 138 -12.87 14.70 2.62
N ILE A 139 -12.48 13.43 2.58
CA ILE A 139 -13.38 12.28 2.49
C ILE A 139 -14.40 12.34 3.64
N LYS A 140 -13.93 12.61 4.86
CA LYS A 140 -14.80 12.82 6.03
C LYS A 140 -15.74 14.00 5.85
N LEU A 141 -15.26 15.14 5.32
CA LEU A 141 -16.12 16.30 5.03
C LEU A 141 -17.21 16.01 3.98
N LYS A 142 -16.98 15.04 3.07
CA LYS A 142 -18.01 14.53 2.15
C LYS A 142 -18.97 13.51 2.77
N ASN A 143 -18.88 13.24 4.08
CA ASN A 143 -19.68 12.24 4.79
C ASN A 143 -19.49 10.80 4.26
N MET A 144 -18.29 10.52 3.71
CA MET A 144 -17.85 9.16 3.41
C MET A 144 -17.22 8.52 4.66
N GLY A 145 -17.07 7.19 4.67
CA GLY A 145 -16.65 6.45 5.87
C GLY A 145 -15.25 6.74 6.37
N GLY A 146 -14.38 7.33 5.54
CA GLY A 146 -12.96 7.55 5.83
C GLY A 146 -12.08 6.85 4.80
N LEU A 147 -10.77 6.92 5.03
CA LEU A 147 -9.76 6.30 4.18
C LEU A 147 -9.19 5.06 4.87
N VAL A 148 -9.32 3.90 4.24
CA VAL A 148 -8.70 2.65 4.67
C VAL A 148 -7.45 2.44 3.84
N ILE A 149 -6.31 2.31 4.49
CA ILE A 149 -5.02 2.02 3.86
C ILE A 149 -4.58 0.63 4.33
N ILE A 150 -4.31 -0.25 3.38
CA ILE A 150 -3.76 -1.58 3.65
C ILE A 150 -2.33 -1.61 3.09
N LEU A 151 -1.37 -1.81 3.98
CA LEU A 151 0.01 -2.11 3.61
C LEU A 151 0.26 -3.59 3.87
N ASP A 152 0.58 -4.33 2.82
CA ASP A 152 0.87 -5.76 2.88
C ASP A 152 2.38 -6.02 2.86
N GLU A 153 2.79 -7.19 3.36
CA GLU A 153 4.19 -7.61 3.46
C GLU A 153 5.08 -6.58 4.19
N VAL A 154 4.60 -6.00 5.31
CA VAL A 154 5.30 -4.93 6.05
C VAL A 154 6.67 -5.35 6.58
N GLU A 155 6.86 -6.64 6.86
CA GLU A 155 8.13 -7.25 7.24
C GLU A 155 9.23 -7.06 6.19
N THR A 156 8.86 -6.72 4.94
CA THR A 156 9.78 -6.34 3.86
C THR A 156 10.78 -5.26 4.30
N ILE A 157 10.42 -4.40 5.26
CA ILE A 157 11.33 -3.40 5.81
C ILE A 157 12.61 -4.00 6.42
N THR A 158 12.53 -5.22 6.96
CA THR A 158 13.66 -5.91 7.59
C THR A 158 14.68 -6.41 6.56
N HIS A 159 14.30 -6.48 5.28
CA HIS A 159 15.19 -6.84 4.19
C HIS A 159 16.06 -5.67 3.69
N ILE A 160 15.92 -4.47 4.28
CA ILE A 160 16.72 -3.30 3.91
C ILE A 160 18.06 -3.33 4.65
N TRP A 161 19.11 -3.79 3.96
CA TRP A 161 20.48 -3.88 4.49
C TRP A 161 21.11 -2.51 4.81
N ASN A 162 20.71 -1.46 4.09
CA ASN A 162 21.25 -0.13 4.32
C ASN A 162 20.54 0.54 5.52
N ASN A 163 21.25 0.68 6.64
CA ASN A 163 20.69 1.26 7.87
C ASN A 163 20.06 2.66 7.69
N THR A 164 20.65 3.51 6.84
CA THR A 164 20.07 4.85 6.58
C THR A 164 18.73 4.74 5.86
N LEU A 165 18.62 3.86 4.86
CA LEU A 165 17.36 3.62 4.15
C LEU A 165 16.34 2.94 5.07
N TYR A 166 16.77 1.97 5.87
CA TYR A 166 15.94 1.31 6.88
C TYR A 166 15.31 2.33 7.83
N LEU A 167 16.11 3.20 8.45
CA LEU A 167 15.63 4.24 9.37
C LEU A 167 14.64 5.20 8.68
N ARG A 168 14.90 5.56 7.42
CA ARG A 168 13.99 6.44 6.64
C ARG A 168 12.66 5.76 6.31
N GLY A 169 12.70 4.47 5.96
CA GLY A 169 11.49 3.68 5.76
C GLY A 169 10.69 3.52 7.06
N LYS A 170 11.38 3.29 8.17
CA LYS A 170 10.79 3.22 9.51
C LYS A 170 10.14 4.55 9.90
N SER A 171 10.80 5.69 9.65
CA SER A 171 10.22 7.02 9.89
C SER A 171 8.94 7.25 9.09
N PHE A 172 8.88 6.83 7.82
CA PHE A 172 7.67 6.94 7.01
C PHE A 172 6.53 6.11 7.60
N LEU A 173 6.78 4.85 7.94
CA LEU A 173 5.78 3.97 8.55
C LEU A 173 5.27 4.50 9.90
N ILE A 174 6.16 4.96 10.77
CA ILE A 174 5.79 5.60 12.05
C ILE A 174 4.93 6.85 11.81
N GLY A 175 5.28 7.66 10.81
CA GLY A 175 4.49 8.82 10.41
C GLY A 175 3.06 8.46 10.03
N LEU A 176 2.87 7.38 9.24
CA LEU A 176 1.55 6.88 8.86
C LEU A 176 0.76 6.32 10.06
N ILE A 177 1.43 5.56 10.95
CA ILE A 177 0.79 5.03 12.15
C ILE A 177 0.29 6.17 13.04
N TYR A 178 1.13 7.15 13.34
CA TYR A 178 0.72 8.31 14.14
C TYR A 178 -0.33 9.17 13.45
N ALA A 179 -0.31 9.24 12.12
CA ALA A 179 -1.37 9.88 11.36
C ALA A 179 -2.72 9.17 11.52
N ALA A 180 -2.74 7.83 11.46
CA ALA A 180 -3.94 7.04 11.70
C ALA A 180 -4.45 7.15 13.15
N LEU A 181 -3.54 7.23 14.13
CA LEU A 181 -3.86 7.50 15.53
C LEU A 181 -4.20 8.98 15.82
N ASN A 182 -4.22 9.85 14.79
CA ASN A 182 -4.50 11.28 14.90
C ASN A 182 -3.67 11.98 15.99
N ASN A 183 -2.36 11.69 16.03
CA ASN A 183 -1.45 12.23 17.04
C ASN A 183 -1.33 13.76 16.91
N GLN A 184 -1.78 14.49 17.93
CA GLN A 184 -1.86 15.96 17.91
C GLN A 184 -0.50 16.64 17.70
N LYS A 185 0.62 16.02 18.12
CA LYS A 185 1.97 16.60 17.95
C LYS A 185 2.34 16.73 16.47
N LEU A 186 1.89 15.77 15.65
CA LEU A 186 2.24 15.69 14.23
C LEU A 186 1.38 16.58 13.30
N LYS A 187 0.43 17.34 13.87
CA LYS A 187 -0.29 18.43 13.17
C LYS A 187 0.56 19.68 13.01
N LYS A 188 1.70 19.74 13.69
CA LYS A 188 2.74 20.75 13.52
C LYS A 188 4.03 20.06 13.05
N ILE A 189 4.98 20.85 12.53
CA ILE A 189 6.29 20.32 12.15
C ILE A 189 7.03 19.89 13.42
N ASP A 190 7.32 18.59 13.53
CA ASP A 190 8.02 18.00 14.67
C ASP A 190 9.46 17.67 14.26
N ARG A 191 10.42 18.39 14.85
CA ARG A 191 11.84 18.24 14.51
C ARG A 191 12.43 16.87 14.87
N SER A 192 11.74 16.08 15.70
CA SER A 192 12.14 14.71 16.00
C SER A 192 11.83 13.73 14.87
N MET A 193 10.88 14.10 13.98
CA MET A 193 10.52 13.32 12.82
C MET A 193 11.37 13.69 11.61
N LEU A 194 11.48 12.75 10.66
CA LEU A 194 12.16 13.01 9.40
C LEU A 194 11.32 13.94 8.53
N HIS A 195 11.88 15.08 8.13
CA HIS A 195 11.19 16.04 7.26
C HIS A 195 11.98 16.33 5.99
N ASN A 196 11.27 16.68 4.93
CA ASN A 196 11.89 17.24 3.75
C ASN A 196 12.41 18.65 4.09
N ARG A 197 13.69 18.92 3.80
CA ARG A 197 14.32 20.20 4.15
C ARG A 197 13.95 21.37 3.23
N VAL A 198 13.40 21.10 2.04
CA VAL A 198 13.06 22.13 1.06
C VAL A 198 11.74 22.82 1.42
N ARG A 199 10.73 22.03 1.80
CA ARG A 199 9.41 22.56 2.20
C ARG A 199 8.77 21.65 3.23
N PRO A 200 9.27 21.63 4.48
CA PRO A 200 8.75 20.72 5.49
C PRO A 200 7.25 20.92 5.70
N THR A 201 6.51 19.82 5.78
CA THR A 201 5.08 19.82 6.13
C THR A 201 4.87 19.13 7.47
N PRO A 202 3.81 19.44 8.22
CA PRO A 202 3.37 18.52 9.27
C PRO A 202 3.02 17.17 8.63
N TYR A 203 3.06 16.08 9.40
CA TYR A 203 2.66 14.76 8.92
C TYR A 203 1.12 14.64 8.80
N ILE A 204 0.38 15.42 9.60
CA ILE A 204 -1.07 15.36 9.68
C ILE A 204 -1.69 16.69 9.24
N TYR A 205 -2.65 16.62 8.33
CA TYR A 205 -3.56 17.71 8.00
C TYR A 205 -4.93 17.53 8.65
N GLY A 206 -5.42 18.56 9.34
CA GLY A 206 -6.78 18.60 9.88
C GLY A 206 -7.08 17.50 10.90
N GLU A 207 -8.28 16.92 10.80
CA GLU A 207 -8.74 15.77 11.59
C GLU A 207 -8.99 14.57 10.67
N PRO A 208 -7.94 13.84 10.26
CA PRO A 208 -8.09 12.71 9.36
C PRO A 208 -8.92 11.60 10.01
N ASN A 209 -9.52 10.76 9.18
CA ASN A 209 -10.20 9.53 9.55
C ASN A 209 -9.60 8.38 8.74
N ILE A 210 -8.46 7.87 9.22
CA ILE A 210 -7.70 6.81 8.56
C ILE A 210 -7.82 5.53 9.38
N LEU A 211 -8.15 4.42 8.72
CA LEU A 211 -7.90 3.09 9.23
C LEU A 211 -6.66 2.54 8.51
N LEU A 212 -5.56 2.36 9.24
CA LEU A 212 -4.33 1.77 8.70
C LEU A 212 -4.26 0.30 9.12
N ILE A 213 -4.18 -0.59 8.14
CA ILE A 213 -3.99 -2.03 8.33
C ILE A 213 -2.58 -2.36 7.87
N LEU A 214 -1.80 -2.96 8.77
CA LEU A 214 -0.46 -3.45 8.51
C LEU A 214 -0.52 -4.98 8.52
N ALA A 215 -0.49 -5.60 7.35
CA ALA A 215 -0.41 -7.05 7.22
C ALA A 215 1.07 -7.47 7.22
N THR A 216 1.38 -8.49 8.02
CA THR A 216 2.75 -8.97 8.16
C THR A 216 2.80 -10.47 8.44
N THR A 217 3.77 -11.16 7.84
CA THR A 217 4.11 -12.52 8.23
C THR A 217 5.14 -12.53 9.36
N PRO A 218 5.02 -13.46 10.33
CA PRO A 218 6.00 -13.53 11.42
C PRO A 218 7.41 -13.88 10.92
N ILE A 219 8.36 -12.96 11.06
CA ILE A 219 9.80 -13.26 10.88
C ILE A 219 10.40 -13.61 12.25
N HIS A 220 11.23 -14.65 12.31
CA HIS A 220 11.85 -15.15 13.56
C HIS A 220 12.82 -14.18 14.26
N SER A 221 12.97 -12.95 13.77
CA SER A 221 13.81 -11.89 14.33
C SER A 221 13.04 -10.57 14.42
N TYR A 222 12.02 -10.52 15.29
CA TYR A 222 11.15 -9.34 15.47
C TYR A 222 11.82 -8.13 16.14
N HIS A 223 13.06 -8.26 16.62
CA HIS A 223 13.73 -7.20 17.38
C HIS A 223 13.74 -5.84 16.67
N ASP A 224 13.77 -5.82 15.34
CA ASP A 224 13.78 -4.58 14.55
C ASP A 224 12.41 -3.87 14.48
N LEU A 225 11.31 -4.62 14.64
CA LEU A 225 9.93 -4.10 14.60
C LEU A 225 9.31 -3.91 15.99
N ASP A 226 10.05 -4.17 17.06
CA ASP A 226 9.56 -4.03 18.45
C ASP A 226 9.00 -2.63 18.73
N ASP A 227 9.60 -1.58 18.16
CA ASP A 227 9.08 -0.22 18.30
C ASP A 227 7.72 -0.03 17.63
N LEU A 228 7.51 -0.64 16.45
CA LEU A 228 6.21 -0.60 15.77
C LEU A 228 5.17 -1.36 16.58
N ASN A 229 5.57 -2.52 17.13
CA ASN A 229 4.76 -3.33 18.00
C ASN A 229 4.30 -2.60 19.27
N ARG A 230 5.03 -1.59 19.74
CA ARG A 230 4.65 -0.76 20.89
C ARG A 230 3.64 0.33 20.56
N ILE A 231 3.63 0.81 19.31
CA ILE A 231 2.75 1.91 18.87
C ILE A 231 1.41 1.36 18.35
N VAL A 232 1.41 0.16 17.76
CA VAL A 232 0.18 -0.47 17.25
C VAL A 232 -0.64 -1.05 18.41
N GLU A 233 -1.78 -0.41 18.68
CA GLU A 233 -2.68 -0.77 19.80
C GLU A 233 -3.45 -2.08 19.56
N GLN A 234 -3.90 -2.32 18.31
CA GLN A 234 -4.73 -3.46 17.96
C GLN A 234 -3.96 -4.45 17.08
N LYS A 235 -3.95 -5.72 17.50
CA LYS A 235 -3.29 -6.81 16.79
C LYS A 235 -4.25 -7.96 16.60
N MET A 236 -4.30 -8.48 15.38
CA MET A 236 -5.06 -9.67 15.03
C MET A 236 -4.12 -10.71 14.46
N THR A 237 -3.92 -11.80 15.19
CA THR A 237 -3.19 -12.95 14.68
C THR A 237 -4.18 -13.85 13.96
N LEU A 238 -3.95 -14.08 12.66
CA LEU A 238 -4.76 -15.02 11.91
C LEU A 238 -4.51 -16.45 12.43
N ARG A 239 -5.57 -17.25 12.46
CA ARG A 239 -5.46 -18.66 12.89
C ARG A 239 -4.57 -19.44 11.93
N LYS A 240 -3.94 -20.50 12.44
CA LYS A 240 -3.28 -21.51 11.61
C LYS A 240 -4.34 -22.38 10.92
N PHE A 241 -3.94 -22.96 9.78
CA PHE A 241 -4.75 -23.96 9.09
C PHE A 241 -4.70 -25.29 9.85
N SER A 242 -5.84 -25.96 9.92
CA SER A 242 -5.98 -27.31 10.42
C SER A 242 -5.47 -28.34 9.41
N LYS A 243 -5.21 -29.57 9.86
CA LYS A 243 -4.76 -30.66 8.98
C LYS A 243 -5.71 -30.91 7.81
N SER A 244 -7.02 -30.92 8.06
CA SER A 244 -8.04 -31.12 7.02
C SER A 244 -8.06 -29.99 5.98
N GLU A 245 -7.78 -28.76 6.39
CA GLU A 245 -7.64 -27.64 5.45
C GLU A 245 -6.38 -27.76 4.61
N PHE A 246 -5.26 -28.21 5.20
CA PHE A 246 -4.05 -28.52 4.45
C PHE A 246 -4.28 -29.67 3.45
N GLU A 247 -5.04 -30.70 3.82
CA GLU A 247 -5.42 -31.79 2.91
C GLU A 247 -6.22 -31.26 1.71
N LEU A 248 -7.17 -30.36 1.96
CA LEU A 248 -7.94 -29.70 0.90
C LEU A 248 -7.03 -28.89 -0.03
N ILE A 249 -6.14 -28.06 0.53
CA ILE A 249 -5.18 -27.26 -0.23
C ILE A 249 -4.27 -28.16 -1.07
N TYR A 250 -3.74 -29.24 -0.48
CA TYR A 250 -2.89 -30.20 -1.17
C TYR A 250 -3.60 -30.90 -2.33
N ASN A 251 -4.86 -31.32 -2.13
CA ASN A 251 -5.66 -31.92 -3.20
C ASN A 251 -5.94 -30.93 -4.34
N ASN A 252 -6.19 -29.67 -4.02
CA ASN A 252 -6.34 -28.61 -5.01
C ASN A 252 -5.04 -28.36 -5.78
N LEU A 253 -3.90 -28.26 -5.08
CA LEU A 253 -2.58 -28.13 -5.71
C LEU A 253 -2.29 -29.29 -6.65
N TYR A 254 -2.51 -30.53 -6.20
CA TYR A 254 -2.34 -31.72 -7.03
C TYR A 254 -3.21 -31.67 -8.29
N THR A 255 -4.46 -31.25 -8.16
CA THR A 255 -5.40 -31.11 -9.28
C THR A 255 -4.93 -30.05 -10.28
N VAL A 256 -4.53 -28.88 -9.81
CA VAL A 256 -3.97 -27.80 -10.64
C VAL A 256 -2.70 -28.26 -11.34
N TYR A 257 -1.79 -28.93 -10.61
CA TYR A 257 -0.52 -29.41 -11.14
C TYR A 257 -0.73 -30.49 -12.22
N LYS A 258 -1.67 -31.42 -12.01
CA LYS A 258 -2.04 -32.43 -13.03
C LYS A 258 -2.67 -31.82 -14.28
N LYS A 259 -3.41 -30.71 -14.15
CA LYS A 259 -3.91 -29.97 -15.31
C LYS A 259 -2.78 -29.32 -16.11
N ALA A 260 -1.75 -28.81 -15.43
CA ALA A 260 -0.57 -28.24 -16.09
C ALA A 260 0.34 -29.33 -16.71
N TYR A 261 0.41 -30.51 -16.08
CA TYR A 261 1.21 -31.64 -16.52
C TYR A 261 0.35 -32.92 -16.58
N PRO A 262 -0.35 -33.18 -17.71
CA PRO A 262 -1.32 -34.28 -17.81
C PRO A 262 -0.75 -35.67 -17.51
N ASP A 263 0.53 -35.90 -17.84
CA ASP A 263 1.23 -37.18 -17.61
C ASP A 263 1.69 -37.35 -16.15
N PHE A 264 1.59 -36.30 -15.33
CA PHE A 264 1.95 -36.39 -13.93
C PHE A 264 0.89 -37.18 -13.16
N ASN A 265 1.32 -38.31 -12.59
CA ASN A 265 0.46 -39.11 -11.73
C ASN A 265 1.26 -39.66 -10.54
N LEU A 266 0.61 -39.74 -9.38
CA LEU A 266 1.20 -40.25 -8.16
C LEU A 266 0.36 -41.41 -7.65
N GLN A 267 1.02 -42.47 -7.17
CA GLN A 267 0.34 -43.53 -6.45
C GLN A 267 -0.23 -42.99 -5.13
N PRO A 268 -1.40 -43.49 -4.66
CA PRO A 268 -2.05 -42.99 -3.45
C PRO A 268 -1.13 -42.93 -2.22
N GLU A 269 -0.33 -43.97 -2.00
CA GLU A 269 0.64 -44.05 -0.89
C GLU A 269 1.70 -42.93 -0.96
N ARG A 270 2.20 -42.64 -2.17
CA ARG A 270 3.16 -41.55 -2.39
C ARG A 270 2.51 -40.20 -2.14
N LYS A 271 1.27 -40.03 -2.62
CA LYS A 271 0.49 -38.81 -2.41
C LYS A 271 0.30 -38.53 -0.92
N GLU A 272 -0.03 -39.54 -0.12
CA GLU A 272 -0.17 -39.41 1.33
C GLU A 272 1.17 -39.13 2.02
N ARG A 273 2.25 -39.80 1.60
CA ARG A 273 3.59 -39.58 2.15
C ARG A 273 4.10 -38.16 1.91
N ILE A 274 3.92 -37.63 0.70
CA ILE A 274 4.30 -36.25 0.37
C ILE A 274 3.52 -35.27 1.24
N PHE A 275 2.20 -35.48 1.39
CA PHE A 275 1.37 -34.66 2.25
C PHE A 275 1.86 -34.65 3.69
N ASN A 276 2.07 -35.82 4.30
CA ASN A 276 2.51 -35.92 5.70
C ASN A 276 3.89 -35.29 5.90
N ASN A 277 4.81 -35.48 4.95
CA ASN A 277 6.13 -34.84 4.98
C ASN A 277 6.03 -33.32 4.88
N ALA A 278 5.22 -32.81 3.95
CA ALA A 278 4.96 -31.38 3.77
C ALA A 278 4.37 -30.77 5.04
N TYR A 279 3.35 -31.41 5.61
CA TYR A 279 2.65 -30.96 6.81
C TYR A 279 3.58 -30.91 8.02
N THR A 280 4.39 -31.97 8.22
CA THR A 280 5.36 -32.05 9.32
C THR A 280 6.44 -30.99 9.17
N ARG A 281 7.02 -30.84 7.98
CA ARG A 281 8.09 -29.88 7.72
C ARG A 281 7.62 -28.44 7.87
N ALA A 282 6.43 -28.14 7.35
CA ALA A 282 5.87 -26.80 7.37
C ALA A 282 5.54 -26.30 8.78
N SER A 283 5.33 -27.19 9.76
CA SER A 283 4.94 -26.80 11.13
C SER A 283 3.73 -25.84 11.18
N GLY A 284 2.81 -26.00 10.23
CA GLY A 284 1.62 -25.15 10.07
C GLY A 284 1.82 -23.88 9.24
N ASP A 285 3.00 -23.65 8.65
CA ASP A 285 3.25 -22.56 7.71
C ASP A 285 2.76 -22.92 6.29
N LEU A 286 1.82 -22.13 5.76
CA LEU A 286 1.23 -22.40 4.45
C LEU A 286 2.24 -22.25 3.30
N ARG A 287 3.14 -21.26 3.37
CA ARG A 287 4.09 -20.95 2.31
C ARG A 287 5.12 -22.07 2.18
N GLU A 288 5.69 -22.53 3.29
CA GLU A 288 6.60 -23.68 3.32
C GLU A 288 5.91 -24.97 2.88
N PHE A 289 4.65 -25.19 3.28
CA PHE A 289 3.87 -26.34 2.84
C PHE A 289 3.71 -26.39 1.31
N ILE A 290 3.32 -25.26 0.70
CA ILE A 290 3.13 -25.15 -0.76
C ILE A 290 4.47 -25.34 -1.48
N LYS A 291 5.53 -24.64 -1.04
CA LYS A 291 6.87 -24.74 -1.64
C LYS A 291 7.39 -26.17 -1.64
N PHE A 292 7.34 -26.85 -0.49
CA PHE A 292 7.78 -28.23 -0.38
C PHE A 292 6.98 -29.16 -1.28
N THR A 293 5.66 -29.00 -1.31
CA THR A 293 4.75 -29.81 -2.13
C THR A 293 5.11 -29.70 -3.62
N ILE A 294 5.20 -28.47 -4.14
CA ILE A 294 5.49 -28.23 -5.56
C ILE A 294 6.89 -28.73 -5.92
N ALA A 295 7.91 -28.43 -5.10
CA ALA A 295 9.26 -28.92 -5.32
C ALA A 295 9.31 -30.47 -5.39
N THR A 296 8.52 -31.14 -4.54
CA THR A 296 8.44 -32.60 -4.54
C THR A 296 7.69 -33.14 -5.76
N PHE A 297 6.64 -32.45 -6.22
CA PHE A 297 5.96 -32.80 -7.47
C PHE A 297 6.90 -32.64 -8.67
N ASP A 298 7.65 -31.55 -8.77
CA ASP A 298 8.64 -31.35 -9.81
C ASP A 298 9.73 -32.43 -9.76
N TRP A 299 10.21 -32.77 -8.56
CA TRP A 299 11.18 -33.86 -8.41
C TRP A 299 10.63 -35.19 -8.95
N HIS A 300 9.38 -35.55 -8.62
CA HIS A 300 8.76 -36.77 -9.14
C HIS A 300 8.48 -36.72 -10.64
N ARG A 301 8.17 -35.55 -11.19
CA ARG A 301 7.92 -35.36 -12.63
C ARG A 301 9.21 -35.46 -13.45
N LEU A 302 10.31 -34.90 -12.94
CA LEU A 302 11.57 -34.75 -13.66
C LEU A 302 12.56 -35.89 -13.42
N THR A 303 12.43 -36.63 -12.32
CA THR A 303 13.31 -37.77 -12.06
C THR A 303 12.88 -38.95 -12.93
N PRO A 304 13.75 -39.46 -13.82
CA PRO A 304 13.43 -40.66 -14.58
C PRO A 304 13.19 -41.80 -13.59
N VAL A 305 12.01 -42.40 -13.64
CA VAL A 305 11.81 -43.71 -13.03
C VAL A 305 12.70 -44.64 -13.84
N PHE A 306 13.87 -45.01 -13.31
CA PHE A 306 14.56 -46.21 -13.77
C PHE A 306 13.56 -47.35 -13.59
N LYS A 307 12.92 -47.71 -14.70
CA LYS A 307 12.10 -48.91 -14.82
C LYS A 307 13.02 -50.11 -14.95
#